data_AF-A0AAD6I8P2-F1
#
_entry.id   AF-A0AAD6I8P2-F1
#
_cell.length_a   1.000
_cell.length_b   1.000
_cell.length_c   1.000
_cell.angle_alpha   90.00
_cell.angle_beta   90.00
_cell.angle_gamma   90.00
#
_symmetry.space_group_name_H-M   'P 1'
#
loop_
_entity.id
_entity.type
_entity.pdbx_description
1 polymer ?
#
loop_
_entity_poly.entity_id
_entity_poly.type
_entity_poly.pdbx_seq_one_letter_code
_entity_poly.pdbx_strand_id
1 'polypeptide(L)' 'MLLLEDGVVGSDGVERKVDTVYCATAFDATSCPAFHLIGKSEADLSAKWAKAPECYMGLTIPDFPNLITFNGPT' A
#
# COMPACT_ATOMS: atom_id res chain seq x y z
N MET A 1 -18.08 8.43 4.87
CA MET A 1 -18.90 7.31 5.36
C MET A 1 -18.59 7.11 6.84
N LEU A 2 -19.60 7.08 7.69
CA LEU A 2 -19.46 6.79 9.11
C LEU A 2 -20.00 5.38 9.38
N LEU A 3 -19.27 4.57 10.14
CA LEU A 3 -19.75 3.27 10.62
C LEU A 3 -20.38 3.46 12.00
N LEU A 4 -21.58 2.93 12.19
CA LEU A 4 -22.28 2.84 13.47
C LEU A 4 -22.29 1.38 13.93
N GLU A 5 -22.79 1.13 15.15
CA GLU A 5 -22.89 -0.23 15.70
C GLU A 5 -23.75 -1.16 14.83
N ASP A 6 -24.82 -0.65 14.23
CA ASP A 6 -25.82 -1.41 13.46
C ASP A 6 -26.15 -0.77 12.09
N GLY A 7 -25.29 0.11 11.59
CA GLY A 7 -25.60 0.86 10.37
C GLY A 7 -24.42 1.65 9.78
N VAL A 8 -24.72 2.34 8.69
CA VAL A 8 -23.77 3.22 7.99
C VAL A 8 -24.43 4.55 7.61
N VAL A 9 -23.66 5.64 7.67
CA VAL A 9 -24.08 6.96 7.19
C VAL A 9 -23.25 7.35 5.98
N GLY A 10 -23.94 7.58 4.85
CA GLY A 10 -23.34 8.02 3.59
C GLY A 10 -23.00 9.52 3.60
N SER A 11 -22.53 10.03 2.46
CA SER A 11 -22.32 11.48 2.28
C SER A 11 -23.62 12.29 2.27
N ASP A 12 -24.77 11.63 2.07
CA ASP A 12 -26.11 12.21 2.11
C ASP A 12 -26.65 12.41 3.53
N GLY A 13 -25.92 11.97 4.56
CA GLY A 13 -26.33 12.10 5.96
C GLY A 13 -27.45 11.13 6.38
N VAL A 14 -27.91 10.25 5.49
CA VAL A 14 -28.97 9.28 5.78
C VAL A 14 -28.36 8.01 6.35
N GLU A 15 -28.84 7.63 7.54
CA GLU A 15 -28.49 6.36 8.17
C GLU A 15 -29.21 5.19 7.49
N ARG A 16 -28.47 4.10 7.26
CA ARG A 16 -28.98 2.84 6.72
C ARG A 16 -28.57 1.72 7.67
N LYS A 17 -29.55 1.04 8.27
CA LYS A 17 -29.31 -0.18 9.06
C LYS A 17 -28.86 -1.29 8.14
N VAL A 18 -27.79 -1.99 8.51
CA VAL A 18 -27.23 -3.11 7.73
C VAL A 18 -26.73 -4.19 8.67
N ASP A 19 -26.89 -5.45 8.27
CA ASP A 19 -26.40 -6.59 9.04
C ASP A 19 -24.90 -6.85 8.81
N THR A 20 -24.34 -6.37 7.70
CA THR A 20 -22.94 -6.63 7.31
C THR A 20 -22.40 -5.52 6.39
N VAL A 21 -21.12 -5.18 6.58
CA VAL A 21 -20.37 -4.25 5.72
C VAL A 21 -19.23 -5.00 5.06
N TYR A 22 -19.12 -4.92 3.73
CA TYR A 22 -18.06 -5.54 2.96
C TYR A 22 -17.06 -4.49 2.46
N CYS A 23 -15.79 -4.62 2.85
CA CYS A 23 -14.71 -3.77 2.36
C CYS A 23 -14.11 -4.35 1.06
N ALA A 24 -14.77 -4.10 -0.06
CA ALA A 24 -14.28 -4.47 -1.39
C ALA A 24 -13.36 -3.37 -2.00
N THR A 25 -12.50 -2.76 -1.17
CA THR A 25 -11.70 -1.56 -1.51
C THR A 25 -10.32 -1.88 -2.11
N ALA A 26 -10.10 -3.12 -2.56
CA ALA A 26 -8.82 -3.61 -3.07
C ALA A 26 -7.67 -3.46 -2.06
N PHE A 27 -6.46 -3.16 -2.55
CA PHE A 27 -5.22 -3.09 -1.78
C PHE A 27 -4.36 -1.89 -2.19
N ASP A 28 -3.39 -1.53 -1.35
CA ASP A 28 -2.36 -0.56 -1.69
C ASP A 28 -1.41 -1.13 -2.75
N ALA A 29 -1.46 -0.57 -3.95
CA ALA A 29 -0.66 -1.00 -5.10
C ALA A 29 0.67 -0.23 -5.25
N THR A 30 1.05 0.61 -4.27
CA THR A 30 2.34 1.31 -4.29
C THR A 30 3.54 0.36 -4.22
N SER A 31 3.33 -0.93 -3.94
CA SER A 31 4.37 -1.95 -3.83
C SER A 31 5.41 -1.68 -2.72
N CYS A 32 5.21 -0.63 -1.91
CA CYS A 32 6.08 -0.32 -0.80
C CYS A 32 5.87 -1.35 0.32
N PRO A 33 6.93 -2.02 0.80
CA PRO A 33 6.80 -3.01 1.85
C PRO A 33 6.34 -2.36 3.16
N ALA A 34 5.49 -3.07 3.91
CA ALA A 34 5.00 -2.61 5.22
C ALA A 34 6.08 -2.63 6.32
N PHE A 35 7.27 -3.16 6.00
CA PHE A 35 8.41 -3.26 6.90
C PHE A 35 9.57 -2.41 6.38
N HIS A 36 10.43 -1.98 7.30
CA HIS A 36 11.59 -1.16 6.97
C HIS A 36 12.63 -1.99 6.22
N LEU A 37 13.06 -1.49 5.06
CA LEU A 37 14.13 -2.07 4.25
C LEU A 37 15.24 -1.03 4.10
N ILE A 38 16.37 -1.31 4.75
CA ILE A 38 17.56 -0.47 4.70
C ILE A 38 18.62 -1.18 3.85
N GLY A 39 19.05 -0.52 2.79
CA GLY A 39 20.05 -0.99 1.84
C GLY A 39 21.45 -0.48 2.18
N LYS A 40 22.32 -0.45 1.17
CA LYS A 40 23.67 0.12 1.27
C LYS A 40 23.60 1.60 1.62
N SER A 41 24.59 2.07 2.38
CA SER A 41 24.73 3.48 2.74
C SER A 41 23.48 4.06 3.41
N GLU A 42 22.80 3.26 4.25
CA GLU A 42 21.55 3.63 4.95
C GLU A 42 20.40 4.02 4.01
N ALA A 43 20.38 3.51 2.77
CA ALA A 43 19.30 3.78 1.83
C ALA A 43 17.98 3.17 2.33
N ASP A 44 16.99 4.00 2.65
CA ASP A 44 15.65 3.56 3.03
C ASP A 44 14.78 3.39 1.78
N LEU A 45 14.25 2.18 1.58
CA LEU A 45 13.42 1.86 0.42
C LEU A 45 12.12 2.67 0.40
N SER A 46 11.51 2.90 1.56
CA SER A 46 10.27 3.65 1.68
C SER A 46 10.47 5.11 1.27
N ALA A 47 11.59 5.71 1.66
CA ALA A 47 11.98 7.04 1.23
C ALA A 47 12.28 7.09 -0.29
N LYS A 48 12.98 6.08 -0.80
CA LYS A 48 13.31 5.97 -2.23
C LYS A 48 12.06 5.83 -3.12
N TRP A 49 11.08 5.06 -2.68
CA TRP A 49 9.84 4.81 -3.42
C TRP A 49 8.68 5.77 -3.08
N ALA A 50 8.91 6.78 -2.23
CA ALA A 50 7.86 7.69 -1.76
C ALA A 50 7.12 8.46 -2.87
N LYS A 51 7.79 8.70 -4.01
CA LYS A 51 7.20 9.40 -5.16
C LYS A 51 6.79 8.45 -6.28
N ALA A 52 7.70 7.58 -6.69
CA ALA A 52 7.50 6.62 -7.75
C ALA A 52 8.34 5.38 -7.42
N PRO A 53 7.69 4.25 -7.10
CA PRO A 53 8.38 2.98 -6.95
C PRO A 53 9.05 2.58 -8.26
N GLU A 54 10.30 2.15 -8.20
CA GLU A 54 11.08 1.76 -9.38
C GLU A 54 11.94 0.51 -9.09
N CYS A 55 11.98 -0.40 -10.05
CA CYS A 55 12.96 -1.48 -10.13
C CYS A 55 13.59 -1.51 -11.52
N TYR A 56 14.84 -1.94 -11.57
CA TYR A 56 15.46 -2.36 -12.81
C TYR A 56 14.83 -3.69 -13.26
N MET A 57 14.20 -3.67 -14.44
CA MET A 57 13.47 -4.79 -15.04
C MET A 57 12.39 -5.42 -14.15
N GLY A 58 11.84 -4.67 -13.19
CA GLY A 58 10.86 -5.21 -12.23
C GLY A 58 11.43 -6.23 -11.23
N LEU A 59 12.77 -6.33 -11.12
CA LEU A 59 13.45 -7.38 -10.34
C LEU A 59 14.41 -6.84 -9.29
N THR A 60 15.22 -5.82 -9.59
CA THR A 60 16.27 -5.35 -8.68
C THR A 60 16.17 -3.86 -8.42
N ILE A 61 16.68 -3.41 -7.27
CA ILE A 61 16.55 -2.03 -6.82
C ILE A 61 17.96 -1.49 -6.57
N PRO A 62 18.33 -0.32 -7.15
CA PRO A 62 19.64 0.27 -6.86
C PRO A 62 19.81 0.50 -5.35
N ASP A 63 21.01 0.23 -4.83
CA ASP A 63 21.38 0.29 -3.40
C ASP A 63 20.90 -0.89 -2.54
N PHE A 64 20.14 -1.85 -3.08
CA PHE A 64 19.70 -3.06 -2.37
C PHE A 64 20.36 -4.32 -2.97
N PRO A 65 21.65 -4.57 -2.69
CA PRO A 65 22.36 -5.72 -3.23
C PRO A 65 21.73 -7.03 -2.76
N ASN A 66 21.65 -8.02 -3.66
CA ASN A 66 21.07 -9.35 -3.39
C ASN A 66 19.58 -9.33 -2.98
N LEU A 67 18.89 -8.20 -3.11
CA LEU A 67 17.43 -8.13 -3.00
C LEU A 67 16.83 -8.30 -4.40
N ILE A 68 15.98 -9.31 -4.55
CA ILE A 68 15.25 -9.60 -5.79
C ILE A 68 13.76 -9.55 -5.46
N THR A 69 13.00 -8.79 -6.25
CA THR A 69 11.54 -8.70 -6.19
C THR A 69 10.92 -9.52 -7.31
N PHE A 70 9.69 -9.99 -7.11
CA PHE A 70 8.87 -10.62 -8.15
C PHE A 70 7.66 -9.73 -8.39
N ASN A 71 7.37 -9.43 -9.66
CA ASN A 71 6.36 -8.44 -10.04
C ASN A 71 6.61 -7.07 -9.38
N GLY A 72 7.89 -6.66 -9.31
CA GLY A 72 8.25 -5.34 -8.81
C GLY A 72 7.81 -4.22 -9.76
N PRO A 73 7.74 -2.97 -9.27
CA PRO A 73 7.39 -1.81 -10.07
C PRO A 73 8.40 -1.56 -11.21
N THR A 74 7.96 -0.99 -12.33
CA THR A 74 8.82 -0.59 -13.48
C THR A 74 8.80 0.92 -13.69
#